data_AF-A0A9E1Z0I6-F1
#
_entry.id   AF-A0A9E1Z0I6-F1
#
_cell.length_a   1.000
_cell.length_b   1.000
_cell.length_c   1.000
_cell.angle_alpha   90.00
_cell.angle_beta   90.00
_cell.angle_gamma   90.00
#
_symmetry.space_group_name_H-M   'P 1'
#
loop_
_entity.id
_entity.type
_entity.pdbx_description
1 polymer ?
#
loop_
_entity_poly.entity_id
_entity_poly.type
_entity_poly.pdbx_seq_one_letter_code
_entity_poly.pdbx_strand_id
1 'polypeptide(L)'
;MKRTTILSNLICAILLATIGCTEQTQTAILGESSNQPFLEKGSYAMWQGRWSDAAAEYTKAVALHPGDWMAQYHLGQCYMEMDNPQMASQSLAIAESLRPANTDIADLYAEALLQAGERDHLYAFLQQRAQKLQTARAWMVFAEYTMDLDDPDSAMNAINTAIAIDSGDNARPYIIAATFAERLGDDELAITRWQEAWIIEPTSPEISDALRGHGIVPGPTMTGVDDSQ
;
A
#
# COMPACT_ATOMS: atom_id res chain seq x y z
N MET A 1 -4.34 72.49 -43.48
CA MET A 1 -3.21 72.02 -42.63
C MET A 1 -3.16 72.87 -41.36
N LYS A 2 -2.77 72.29 -40.21
CA LYS A 2 -2.88 72.88 -38.84
C LYS A 2 -4.36 72.96 -38.39
N ARG A 3 -4.80 72.68 -37.13
CA ARG A 3 -4.38 73.11 -35.76
C ARG A 3 -4.48 74.66 -35.64
N THR A 4 -5.12 75.32 -34.65
CA THR A 4 -5.68 75.02 -33.30
C THR A 4 -6.81 76.05 -32.96
N THR A 5 -7.65 76.05 -31.90
CA THR A 5 -8.25 75.13 -30.87
C THR A 5 -9.15 76.02 -29.94
N ILE A 6 -9.88 75.48 -28.95
CA ILE A 6 -10.69 76.18 -27.90
C ILE A 6 -12.02 76.75 -28.48
N LEU A 7 -13.23 76.76 -27.87
CA LEU A 7 -13.80 76.84 -26.50
C LEU A 7 -14.91 75.76 -26.26
N SER A 8 -15.01 75.11 -25.10
CA SER A 8 -15.61 75.54 -23.80
C SER A 8 -17.14 75.40 -23.72
N ASN A 9 -17.63 74.37 -23.01
CA ASN A 9 -18.58 74.44 -21.87
C ASN A 9 -19.21 73.07 -21.55
N LEU A 10 -19.62 72.90 -20.28
CA LEU A 10 -20.39 71.76 -19.71
C LEU A 10 -19.68 70.38 -19.75
N ILE A 11 -19.91 69.42 -18.84
CA ILE A 11 -20.83 69.34 -17.68
C ILE A 11 -20.00 69.19 -16.38
N CYS A 12 -20.49 69.73 -15.25
CA CYS A 12 -19.92 69.48 -13.92
C CYS A 12 -20.52 68.21 -13.29
N ALA A 13 -19.70 67.42 -12.58
CA ALA A 13 -20.09 66.09 -12.12
C ALA A 13 -21.04 66.10 -10.90
N ILE A 14 -22.11 65.29 -10.97
CA ILE A 14 -22.81 64.72 -9.81
C ILE A 14 -22.97 63.22 -10.10
N LEU A 15 -22.69 62.37 -9.11
CA LEU A 15 -22.64 60.92 -9.30
C LEU A 15 -24.04 60.33 -9.49
N LEU A 16 -24.19 59.45 -10.48
CA LEU A 16 -25.27 58.48 -10.58
C LEU A 16 -24.67 57.07 -10.63
N ALA A 17 -25.38 56.12 -10.04
CA ALA A 17 -24.84 54.79 -9.78
C ALA A 17 -24.90 53.87 -11.01
N THR A 18 -23.75 53.29 -11.40
CA THR A 18 -23.64 51.91 -11.92
C THR A 18 -22.17 51.46 -11.94
N ILE A 19 -21.75 50.71 -10.92
CA ILE A 19 -20.90 49.53 -11.13
C ILE A 19 -21.55 48.41 -10.32
N GLY A 20 -22.41 47.63 -10.99
CA GLY A 20 -22.79 46.30 -10.52
C GLY A 20 -21.68 45.29 -10.85
N CYS A 21 -21.86 44.04 -10.43
CA CYS A 21 -20.90 42.96 -10.64
C CYS A 21 -19.50 43.21 -10.04
N THR A 22 -19.45 43.45 -8.73
CA THR A 22 -18.71 42.45 -7.93
C THR A 22 -19.61 41.23 -7.81
N GLU A 23 -19.24 40.12 -8.46
CA GLU A 23 -19.98 38.87 -8.31
C GLU A 23 -19.77 38.35 -6.89
N GLN A 24 -20.81 38.42 -6.06
CA GLN A 24 -20.94 37.56 -4.88
C GLN A 24 -21.26 36.13 -5.32
N THR A 25 -20.33 35.51 -6.04
CA THR A 25 -20.25 34.05 -6.23
C THR A 25 -19.52 33.38 -5.07
N GLN A 26 -19.65 33.95 -3.86
CA GLN A 26 -19.70 33.17 -2.64
C GLN A 26 -21.02 32.40 -2.62
N THR A 27 -21.17 31.47 -3.57
CA THR A 27 -22.23 30.48 -3.56
C THR A 27 -22.00 29.59 -2.35
N ALA A 28 -22.76 29.84 -1.30
CA ALA A 28 -22.94 28.91 -0.21
C ALA A 28 -23.64 27.66 -0.75
N ILE A 29 -22.87 26.77 -1.36
CA ILE A 29 -23.29 25.40 -1.61
C ILE A 29 -23.67 24.83 -0.24
N LEU A 30 -24.85 24.22 -0.17
CA LEU A 30 -25.46 23.76 1.08
C LEU A 30 -24.48 22.86 1.82
N GLY A 31 -24.17 23.20 3.07
CA GLY A 31 -22.98 22.73 3.76
C GLY A 31 -22.84 21.21 3.76
N GLU A 32 -21.74 20.72 3.21
CA GLU A 32 -21.33 19.32 3.36
C GLU A 32 -21.30 18.97 4.85
N SER A 33 -22.10 17.97 5.24
CA SER A 33 -22.20 17.56 6.63
C SER A 33 -20.94 16.78 6.98
N SER A 34 -19.99 17.46 7.62
CA SER A 34 -18.68 16.90 7.96
C SER A 34 -18.81 15.53 8.62
N ASN A 35 -18.08 14.56 8.08
CA ASN A 35 -17.99 13.22 8.64
C ASN A 35 -17.16 13.15 9.95
N GLN A 36 -16.38 14.19 10.27
CA GLN A 36 -15.46 14.26 11.41
C GLN A 36 -16.09 13.80 12.77
N PRO A 37 -17.32 14.20 13.16
CA PRO A 37 -17.91 13.77 14.43
C PRO A 37 -18.24 12.27 14.48
N PHE A 38 -18.33 11.62 13.32
CA PHE A 38 -18.49 10.16 13.21
C PHE A 38 -17.14 9.45 13.19
N LEU A 39 -16.11 10.04 12.56
CA LEU A 39 -14.73 9.55 12.66
C LEU A 39 -14.25 9.51 14.12
N GLU A 40 -14.43 10.61 14.86
CA GLU A 40 -13.98 10.73 16.25
C GLU A 40 -14.66 9.71 17.18
N LYS A 41 -15.97 9.48 17.00
CA LYS A 41 -16.70 8.45 17.74
C LYS A 41 -16.32 7.03 17.32
N GLY A 42 -16.10 6.80 16.02
CA GLY A 42 -15.60 5.55 15.48
C GLY A 42 -14.26 5.18 16.13
N SER A 43 -13.29 6.11 16.10
CA SER A 43 -11.96 5.91 16.68
C SER A 43 -12.01 5.72 18.21
N TYR A 44 -12.90 6.43 18.91
CA TYR A 44 -13.13 6.21 20.34
C TYR A 44 -13.77 4.84 20.65
N ALA A 45 -14.65 4.33 19.77
CA ALA A 45 -15.22 3.00 19.89
C ALA A 45 -14.20 1.90 19.58
N MET A 46 -13.35 2.07 18.55
CA MET A 46 -12.22 1.17 18.27
C MET A 46 -11.25 1.08 19.46
N TRP A 47 -10.86 2.22 20.04
CA TRP A 47 -9.99 2.26 21.21
C TRP A 47 -10.59 1.56 22.44
N GLN A 48 -11.91 1.37 22.46
CA GLN A 48 -12.65 0.64 23.50
C GLN A 48 -12.98 -0.82 23.12
N GLY A 49 -12.47 -1.32 21.99
CA GLY A 49 -12.76 -2.67 21.47
C GLY A 49 -14.23 -2.87 21.06
N ARG A 50 -15.01 -1.80 20.88
CA ARG A 50 -16.43 -1.87 20.50
C ARG A 50 -16.57 -1.79 18.99
N TRP A 51 -16.10 -2.83 18.31
CA TRP A 51 -16.00 -2.89 16.84
C TRP A 51 -17.34 -2.67 16.13
N SER A 52 -18.45 -3.16 16.69
CA SER A 52 -19.81 -2.92 16.17
C SER A 52 -20.24 -1.45 16.22
N ASP A 53 -19.91 -0.76 17.32
CA ASP A 53 -20.20 0.68 17.47
C ASP A 53 -19.33 1.49 16.51
N ALA A 54 -18.05 1.11 16.40
CA ALA A 54 -17.09 1.75 15.51
C ALA A 54 -17.51 1.62 14.04
N ALA A 55 -17.82 0.40 13.58
CA ALA A 55 -18.35 0.15 12.24
C ALA A 55 -19.64 0.94 11.98
N ALA A 56 -20.54 1.06 12.97
CA ALA A 56 -21.78 1.83 12.83
C ALA A 56 -21.54 3.36 12.71
N GLU A 57 -20.53 3.92 13.36
CA GLU A 57 -20.15 5.33 13.18
C GLU A 57 -19.37 5.55 11.88
N TYR A 58 -18.38 4.70 11.54
CA TYR A 58 -17.68 4.82 10.25
C TYR A 58 -18.59 4.60 9.04
N THR A 59 -19.61 3.75 9.15
CA THR A 59 -20.66 3.60 8.11
C THR A 59 -21.36 4.94 7.85
N LYS A 60 -21.61 5.74 8.88
CA LYS A 60 -22.17 7.11 8.74
C LYS A 60 -21.14 8.06 8.15
N ALA A 61 -19.86 7.92 8.51
CA ALA A 61 -18.78 8.71 7.96
C ALA A 61 -18.60 8.50 6.44
N VAL A 62 -18.58 7.25 5.96
CA VAL A 62 -18.48 6.93 4.52
C VAL A 62 -19.78 7.23 3.77
N ALA A 63 -20.95 7.16 4.42
CA ALA A 63 -22.22 7.55 3.80
C ALA A 63 -22.29 9.07 3.52
N LEU A 64 -21.59 9.89 4.29
CA LEU A 64 -21.46 11.33 4.06
C LEU A 64 -20.29 11.65 3.10
N HIS A 65 -19.12 11.01 3.30
CA HIS A 65 -17.91 11.22 2.52
C HIS A 65 -17.36 9.87 2.00
N PRO A 66 -17.88 9.31 0.89
CA PRO A 66 -17.47 7.97 0.41
C PRO A 66 -15.98 7.85 0.02
N GLY A 67 -15.37 8.97 -0.36
CA GLY A 67 -13.95 9.09 -0.73
C GLY A 67 -12.99 9.35 0.44
N ASP A 68 -13.45 9.27 1.69
CA ASP A 68 -12.56 9.31 2.85
C ASP A 68 -11.88 7.95 3.05
N TRP A 69 -10.61 7.86 2.66
CA TRP A 69 -9.80 6.65 2.78
C TRP A 69 -9.58 6.19 4.22
N MET A 70 -9.59 7.10 5.21
CA MET A 70 -9.43 6.74 6.63
C MET A 70 -10.73 6.15 7.16
N ALA A 71 -11.87 6.73 6.79
CA ALA A 71 -13.18 6.18 7.10
C ALA A 71 -13.36 4.76 6.52
N GLN A 72 -12.96 4.56 5.26
CA GLN A 72 -13.01 3.25 4.60
C GLN A 72 -12.03 2.24 5.20
N TYR A 73 -10.78 2.65 5.48
CA TYR A 73 -9.78 1.78 6.10
C TYR A 73 -10.21 1.31 7.49
N HIS A 74 -10.63 2.22 8.38
CA HIS A 74 -11.06 1.84 9.73
C HIS A 74 -12.39 1.08 9.75
N LEU A 75 -13.31 1.35 8.80
CA LEU A 75 -14.50 0.51 8.62
C LEU A 75 -14.12 -0.93 8.21
N GLY A 76 -13.16 -1.08 7.30
CA GLY A 76 -12.58 -2.36 6.92
C GLY A 76 -11.95 -3.10 8.11
N GLN A 77 -11.11 -2.40 8.89
CA GLN A 77 -10.50 -2.94 10.11
C GLN A 77 -11.56 -3.38 11.13
N CYS A 78 -12.63 -2.62 11.33
CA CYS A 78 -13.73 -3.02 12.21
C CYS A 78 -14.47 -4.28 11.70
N TYR A 79 -14.57 -4.48 10.39
CA TYR A 79 -15.16 -5.70 9.84
C TYR A 79 -14.25 -6.93 9.96
N MET A 80 -12.92 -6.78 9.90
CA MET A 80 -11.98 -7.86 10.20
C MET A 80 -12.10 -8.32 11.66
N GLU A 81 -12.09 -7.35 12.60
CA GLU A 81 -12.29 -7.57 14.03
C GLU A 81 -13.69 -8.11 14.40
N MET A 82 -14.61 -8.15 13.43
CA MET A 82 -15.97 -8.71 13.56
C MET A 82 -16.16 -10.03 12.80
N ASP A 83 -15.08 -10.67 12.33
CA ASP A 83 -15.11 -11.92 11.55
C ASP A 83 -16.01 -11.80 10.29
N ASN A 84 -15.90 -10.66 9.60
CA ASN A 84 -16.67 -10.35 8.39
C ASN A 84 -15.76 -9.89 7.23
N PRO A 85 -14.85 -10.75 6.76
CA PRO A 85 -13.82 -10.36 5.79
C PRO A 85 -14.39 -9.95 4.42
N GLN A 86 -15.57 -10.44 4.01
CA GLN A 86 -16.22 -10.01 2.77
C GLN A 86 -16.74 -8.56 2.82
N MET A 87 -17.10 -8.04 4.01
CA MET A 87 -17.42 -6.62 4.18
C MET A 87 -16.15 -5.78 4.34
N ALA A 88 -15.10 -6.35 4.94
CA ALA A 88 -13.80 -5.71 5.03
C ALA A 88 -13.17 -5.50 3.63
N SER A 89 -13.16 -6.53 2.77
CA SER A 89 -12.58 -6.47 1.43
C SER A 89 -13.22 -5.35 0.59
N GLN A 90 -14.54 -5.17 0.66
CA GLN A 90 -15.26 -4.09 -0.03
C GLN A 90 -14.82 -2.68 0.40
N SER A 91 -14.70 -2.40 1.70
CA SER A 91 -14.23 -1.09 2.18
C SER A 91 -12.73 -0.88 1.94
N LEU A 92 -11.92 -1.93 2.10
CA LEU A 92 -10.47 -1.86 1.92
C LEU A 92 -10.08 -1.69 0.44
N ALA A 93 -10.82 -2.29 -0.50
CA ALA A 93 -10.66 -2.02 -1.93
C ALA A 93 -10.84 -0.53 -2.27
N ILE A 94 -11.79 0.15 -1.63
CA ILE A 94 -11.99 1.60 -1.81
C ILE A 94 -10.80 2.36 -1.21
N ALA A 95 -10.37 2.01 0.02
CA ALA A 95 -9.22 2.65 0.67
C ALA A 95 -7.91 2.50 -0.14
N GLU A 96 -7.63 1.31 -0.67
CA GLU A 96 -6.49 1.02 -1.56
C GLU A 96 -6.61 1.81 -2.86
N SER A 97 -7.78 1.90 -3.49
CA SER A 97 -7.97 2.71 -4.71
C SER A 97 -7.64 4.19 -4.49
N LEU A 98 -7.88 4.71 -3.28
CA LEU A 98 -7.60 6.09 -2.87
C LEU A 98 -6.16 6.31 -2.39
N ARG A 99 -5.45 5.26 -1.97
CA ARG A 99 -4.08 5.30 -1.42
C ARG A 99 -3.19 4.12 -1.87
N PRO A 100 -3.02 3.87 -3.18
CA PRO A 100 -2.42 2.63 -3.72
C PRO A 100 -0.89 2.53 -3.61
N ALA A 101 -0.31 3.21 -2.62
CA ALA A 101 1.10 3.15 -2.23
C ALA A 101 1.27 3.06 -0.69
N ASN A 102 0.17 3.06 0.07
CA ASN A 102 0.17 2.75 1.50
C ASN A 102 0.28 1.22 1.66
N THR A 103 1.23 0.74 2.47
CA THR A 103 1.40 -0.68 2.79
C THR A 103 0.29 -1.23 3.65
N ASP A 104 -0.03 -0.54 4.73
CA ASP A 104 -0.90 -0.99 5.82
C ASP A 104 -2.33 -1.25 5.32
N ILE A 105 -2.82 -0.40 4.40
CA ILE A 105 -4.11 -0.58 3.72
C ILE A 105 -4.09 -1.84 2.83
N ALA A 106 -2.99 -2.07 2.12
CA ALA A 106 -2.87 -3.16 1.15
C ALA A 106 -2.61 -4.51 1.79
N ASP A 107 -1.82 -4.54 2.87
CA ASP A 107 -1.53 -5.73 3.64
C ASP A 107 -2.83 -6.19 4.36
N LEU A 108 -3.60 -5.25 4.93
CA LEU A 108 -4.93 -5.54 5.50
C LEU A 108 -5.98 -5.91 4.43
N TYR A 109 -5.92 -5.32 3.23
CA TYR A 109 -6.79 -5.71 2.11
C TYR A 109 -6.47 -7.12 1.60
N ALA A 110 -5.19 -7.47 1.53
CA ALA A 110 -4.73 -8.80 1.17
C ALA A 110 -5.20 -9.85 2.20
N GLU A 111 -5.07 -9.54 3.49
CA GLU A 111 -5.61 -10.38 4.56
C GLU A 111 -7.13 -10.53 4.47
N ALA A 112 -7.87 -9.45 4.22
CA ALA A 112 -9.32 -9.49 4.04
C ALA A 112 -9.74 -10.40 2.87
N LEU A 113 -9.09 -10.30 1.71
CA LEU A 113 -9.35 -11.19 0.58
C LEU A 113 -9.00 -12.65 0.89
N LEU A 114 -7.91 -12.90 1.62
CA LEU A 114 -7.48 -14.25 2.02
C LEU A 114 -8.50 -14.90 2.97
N GLN A 115 -8.89 -14.20 4.03
CA GLN A 115 -9.91 -14.65 4.98
C GLN A 115 -11.30 -14.77 4.33
N ALA A 116 -11.61 -13.91 3.36
CA ALA A 116 -12.86 -13.98 2.60
C ALA A 116 -12.93 -15.18 1.63
N GLY A 117 -11.80 -15.83 1.35
CA GLY A 117 -11.68 -16.90 0.36
C GLY A 117 -11.57 -16.41 -1.10
N GLU A 118 -11.41 -15.10 -1.32
CA GLU A 118 -11.40 -14.44 -2.62
C GLU A 118 -10.03 -14.58 -3.34
N ARG A 119 -9.56 -15.83 -3.49
CA ARG A 119 -8.20 -16.17 -3.96
C ARG A 119 -7.83 -15.55 -5.31
N ASP A 120 -8.77 -15.53 -6.25
CA ASP A 120 -8.57 -14.98 -7.60
C ASP A 120 -8.40 -13.46 -7.57
N HIS A 121 -9.18 -12.77 -6.73
CA HIS A 121 -9.03 -11.33 -6.50
C HIS A 121 -7.71 -11.01 -5.80
N LEU A 122 -7.29 -11.83 -4.82
CA LEU A 122 -6.02 -11.68 -4.12
C LEU A 122 -4.82 -11.87 -5.06
N TYR A 123 -4.85 -12.89 -5.91
CA TYR A 123 -3.83 -13.13 -6.94
C TYR A 123 -3.72 -11.92 -7.88
N ALA A 124 -4.86 -11.47 -8.44
CA ALA A 124 -4.89 -10.35 -9.36
C ALA A 124 -4.43 -9.03 -8.70
N PHE A 125 -4.82 -8.80 -7.45
CA PHE A 125 -4.40 -7.62 -6.68
C PHE A 125 -2.89 -7.60 -6.43
N LEU A 126 -2.32 -8.68 -5.87
CA LEU A 126 -0.89 -8.75 -5.56
C LEU A 126 -0.04 -8.69 -6.84
N GLN A 127 -0.44 -9.39 -7.90
CA GLN A 127 0.23 -9.32 -9.21
C GLN A 127 0.22 -7.89 -9.77
N GLN A 128 -0.95 -7.23 -9.80
CA GLN A 128 -1.06 -5.85 -10.30
C GLN A 128 -0.25 -4.88 -9.44
N ARG A 129 -0.25 -5.06 -8.11
CA ARG A 129 0.51 -4.21 -7.18
C ARG A 129 2.01 -4.36 -7.37
N ALA A 130 2.52 -5.58 -7.54
CA ALA A 130 3.91 -5.84 -7.85
C ALA A 130 4.34 -5.19 -9.19
N GLN A 131 3.55 -5.42 -10.25
CA GLN A 131 3.78 -4.81 -11.57
C GLN A 131 3.72 -3.28 -11.57
N LYS A 132 2.88 -2.67 -10.72
CA LYS A 132 2.68 -1.21 -10.64
C LYS A 132 3.71 -0.51 -9.76
N LEU A 133 4.09 -1.10 -8.64
CA LEU A 133 5.03 -0.49 -7.68
C LEU A 133 6.49 -0.75 -8.03
N GLN A 134 6.81 -1.88 -8.68
CA GLN A 134 8.18 -2.27 -9.06
C GLN A 134 9.18 -2.18 -7.89
N THR A 135 8.76 -2.67 -6.72
CA THR A 135 9.61 -2.79 -5.52
C THR A 135 9.83 -4.26 -5.17
N ALA A 136 11.01 -4.58 -4.64
CA ALA A 136 11.33 -5.95 -4.20
C ALA A 136 10.30 -6.50 -3.19
N ARG A 137 9.85 -5.69 -2.22
CA ARG A 137 8.77 -6.08 -1.27
C ARG A 137 7.48 -6.48 -1.97
N ALA A 138 7.02 -5.74 -2.97
CA ALA A 138 5.76 -6.07 -3.64
C ALA A 138 5.85 -7.38 -4.45
N TRP A 139 7.01 -7.66 -5.05
CA TRP A 139 7.29 -8.93 -5.71
C TRP A 139 7.49 -10.08 -4.72
N MET A 140 8.13 -9.87 -3.57
CA MET A 140 8.25 -10.87 -2.50
C MET A 140 6.89 -11.31 -1.95
N VAL A 141 5.98 -10.38 -1.65
CA VAL A 141 4.62 -10.72 -1.16
C VAL A 141 3.82 -11.51 -2.21
N PHE A 142 3.97 -11.18 -3.50
CA PHE A 142 3.35 -11.97 -4.57
C PHE A 142 3.99 -13.36 -4.73
N ALA A 143 5.31 -13.48 -4.53
CA ALA A 143 6.02 -14.77 -4.49
C ALA A 143 5.54 -15.65 -3.33
N GLU A 144 5.59 -15.16 -2.09
CA GLU A 144 5.16 -15.91 -0.90
C GLU A 144 3.71 -16.40 -1.04
N TYR A 145 2.79 -15.58 -1.58
CA TYR A 145 1.41 -16.01 -1.85
C TYR A 145 1.28 -17.05 -2.98
N THR A 146 2.05 -16.95 -4.06
CA THR A 146 1.98 -17.92 -5.17
C THR A 146 2.64 -19.26 -4.86
N MET A 147 3.66 -19.25 -3.98
CA MET A 147 4.18 -20.48 -3.36
C MET A 147 3.09 -21.21 -2.58
N ASP A 148 2.23 -20.50 -1.83
CA ASP A 148 1.16 -21.11 -1.04
C ASP A 148 -0.10 -21.49 -1.84
N LEU A 149 -0.21 -21.02 -3.09
CA LEU A 149 -1.18 -21.52 -4.06
C LEU A 149 -0.70 -22.77 -4.83
N ASP A 150 0.56 -23.19 -4.64
CA ASP A 150 1.22 -24.22 -5.46
C ASP A 150 1.30 -23.83 -6.96
N ASP A 151 1.56 -22.54 -7.23
CA ASP A 151 1.85 -21.98 -8.56
C ASP A 151 3.36 -21.68 -8.69
N PRO A 152 4.18 -22.68 -9.09
CA PRO A 152 5.63 -22.54 -9.11
C PRO A 152 6.13 -21.61 -10.22
N ASP A 153 5.39 -21.48 -11.32
CA ASP A 153 5.77 -20.61 -12.45
C ASP A 153 5.66 -19.13 -12.05
N SER A 154 4.55 -18.74 -11.41
CA SER A 154 4.38 -17.38 -10.89
C SER A 154 5.34 -17.08 -9.74
N ALA A 155 5.54 -18.04 -8.82
CA ALA A 155 6.48 -17.90 -7.71
C ALA A 155 7.91 -17.67 -8.22
N MET A 156 8.42 -18.54 -9.11
CA MET A 156 9.77 -18.41 -9.67
C MET A 156 9.96 -17.07 -10.41
N ASN A 157 8.95 -16.61 -11.15
CA ASN A 157 8.99 -15.31 -11.83
C ASN A 157 9.06 -14.15 -10.82
N ALA A 158 8.21 -14.17 -9.80
CA ALA A 158 8.17 -13.13 -8.77
C ALA A 158 9.45 -13.07 -7.93
N ILE A 159 10.02 -14.22 -7.55
CA ILE A 159 11.29 -14.32 -6.81
C ILE A 159 12.45 -13.74 -7.61
N ASN A 160 12.65 -14.17 -8.86
CA ASN A 160 13.73 -13.65 -9.69
C ASN A 160 13.55 -12.16 -9.99
N THR A 161 12.31 -11.68 -10.13
CA THR A 161 12.03 -10.24 -10.29
C THR A 161 12.33 -9.45 -9.01
N ALA A 162 12.05 -9.99 -7.82
CA ALA A 162 12.42 -9.37 -6.54
C ALA A 162 13.94 -9.24 -6.39
N ILE A 163 14.69 -10.32 -6.64
CA ILE A 163 16.17 -10.32 -6.63
C ILE A 163 16.72 -9.27 -7.62
N ALA A 164 16.21 -9.24 -8.85
CA ALA A 164 16.67 -8.33 -9.90
C ALA A 164 16.39 -6.84 -9.61
N ILE A 165 15.38 -6.51 -8.80
CA ILE A 165 15.08 -5.14 -8.36
C ILE A 165 15.93 -4.78 -7.13
N ASP A 166 16.05 -5.70 -6.18
CA ASP A 166 16.77 -5.49 -4.92
C ASP A 166 18.29 -5.34 -5.12
N SER A 167 18.84 -5.93 -6.19
CA SER A 167 20.24 -5.81 -6.60
C SER A 167 21.28 -6.37 -5.60
N GLY A 168 20.85 -7.02 -4.51
CA GLY A 168 21.71 -7.62 -3.50
C GLY A 168 21.88 -6.82 -2.21
N ASP A 169 21.04 -5.79 -1.99
CA ASP A 169 21.05 -5.00 -0.75
C ASP A 169 20.34 -5.71 0.44
N ASN A 170 19.57 -6.77 0.18
CA ASN A 170 18.72 -7.48 1.15
C ASN A 170 18.82 -9.00 1.01
N ALA A 171 18.93 -9.74 2.12
CA ALA A 171 18.94 -11.20 2.07
C ALA A 171 17.55 -11.81 1.77
N ARG A 172 16.45 -11.11 2.08
CA ARG A 172 15.09 -11.67 2.07
C ARG A 172 14.63 -12.28 0.73
N PRO A 173 14.90 -11.68 -0.46
CA PRO A 173 14.56 -12.32 -1.74
C PRO A 173 15.27 -13.67 -1.95
N TYR A 174 16.51 -13.79 -1.45
CA TYR A 174 17.30 -15.03 -1.52
C TYR A 174 16.84 -16.08 -0.50
N ILE A 175 16.42 -15.66 0.70
CA ILE A 175 15.80 -16.55 1.70
C ILE A 175 14.52 -17.19 1.13
N ILE A 176 13.67 -16.39 0.48
CA ILE A 176 12.45 -16.88 -0.19
C ILE A 176 12.81 -17.83 -1.34
N ALA A 177 13.83 -17.48 -2.15
CA ALA A 177 14.31 -18.33 -3.23
C ALA A 177 14.84 -19.69 -2.74
N ALA A 178 15.57 -19.71 -1.62
CA ALA A 178 16.09 -20.92 -1.01
C ALA A 178 14.97 -21.81 -0.46
N THR A 179 14.08 -21.22 0.35
CA THR A 179 12.88 -21.88 0.90
C THR A 179 11.99 -22.47 -0.20
N PHE A 180 11.88 -21.80 -1.35
CA PHE A 180 11.14 -22.30 -2.50
C PHE A 180 11.84 -23.45 -3.21
N ALA A 181 13.17 -23.39 -3.39
CA ALA A 181 13.96 -24.49 -3.93
C ALA A 181 13.88 -25.75 -3.05
N GLU A 182 13.91 -25.60 -1.72
CA GLU A 182 13.69 -26.70 -0.77
C GLU A 182 12.29 -27.33 -0.92
N ARG A 183 11.25 -26.52 -1.11
CA ARG A 183 9.88 -27.00 -1.39
C ARG A 183 9.78 -27.79 -2.70
N LEU A 184 10.66 -27.53 -3.67
CA LEU A 184 10.76 -28.26 -4.94
C LEU A 184 11.72 -29.47 -4.89
N GLY A 185 12.54 -29.59 -3.83
CA GLY A 185 13.59 -30.62 -3.72
C GLY A 185 14.84 -30.33 -4.56
N ASP A 186 15.08 -29.05 -4.91
CA ASP A 186 16.30 -28.61 -5.60
C ASP A 186 17.34 -28.15 -4.56
N ASP A 187 18.01 -29.11 -3.93
CA ASP A 187 19.02 -28.87 -2.89
C ASP A 187 20.22 -28.05 -3.42
N GLU A 188 20.57 -28.18 -4.71
CA GLU A 188 21.69 -27.43 -5.31
C GLU A 188 21.34 -25.94 -5.42
N LEU A 189 20.14 -25.61 -5.89
CA LEU A 189 19.63 -24.24 -5.90
C LEU A 189 19.41 -23.72 -4.48
N ALA A 190 18.84 -24.52 -3.57
CA ALA A 190 18.61 -24.13 -2.19
C ALA A 190 19.90 -23.71 -1.47
N ILE A 191 20.94 -24.55 -1.53
CA ILE A 191 22.27 -24.24 -0.98
C ILE A 191 22.82 -22.96 -1.61
N THR A 192 22.73 -22.82 -2.93
CA THR A 192 23.21 -21.62 -3.64
C THR A 192 22.52 -20.35 -3.14
N ARG A 193 21.19 -20.37 -3.00
CA ARG A 193 20.41 -19.21 -2.53
C ARG A 193 20.66 -18.90 -1.04
N TRP A 194 20.84 -19.91 -0.19
CA TRP A 194 21.25 -19.71 1.20
C TRP A 194 22.67 -19.11 1.32
N GLN A 195 23.59 -19.46 0.41
CA GLN A 195 24.93 -18.86 0.37
C GLN A 195 24.90 -17.39 -0.05
N GLU A 196 24.11 -17.03 -1.08
CA GLU A 196 23.89 -15.63 -1.46
C GLU A 196 23.26 -14.82 -0.31
N ALA A 197 22.24 -15.37 0.34
CA ALA A 197 21.62 -14.75 1.52
C ALA A 197 22.64 -14.54 2.66
N TRP A 198 23.54 -15.51 2.89
CA TRP A 198 24.57 -15.44 3.94
C TRP A 198 25.66 -14.41 3.64
N ILE A 199 25.99 -14.16 2.37
CA ILE A 199 26.94 -13.10 1.99
C ILE A 199 26.40 -11.71 2.37
N ILE A 200 25.07 -11.53 2.33
CA ILE A 200 24.40 -10.26 2.67
C ILE A 200 24.17 -10.15 4.20
N GLU A 201 23.65 -11.21 4.84
CA GLU A 201 23.35 -11.24 6.28
C GLU A 201 24.09 -12.40 7.02
N PRO A 202 25.44 -12.35 7.13
CA PRO A 202 26.24 -13.46 7.66
C PRO A 202 26.03 -13.74 9.16
N THR A 203 25.37 -12.82 9.87
CA THR A 203 25.02 -12.93 11.29
C THR A 203 23.62 -13.50 11.54
N SER A 204 22.82 -13.74 10.49
CA SER A 204 21.46 -14.26 10.63
C SER A 204 21.46 -15.72 11.14
N PRO A 205 20.78 -16.03 12.26
CA PRO A 205 20.64 -17.41 12.74
C PRO A 205 19.86 -18.29 11.77
N GLU A 206 18.79 -17.76 11.15
CA GLU A 206 17.92 -18.45 10.18
C GLU A 206 18.75 -19.04 9.03
N ILE A 207 19.51 -18.18 8.35
CA ILE A 207 20.40 -18.56 7.24
C ILE A 207 21.50 -19.52 7.72
N SER A 208 22.05 -19.28 8.91
CA SER A 208 23.14 -20.08 9.48
C SER A 208 22.69 -21.46 9.95
N ASP A 209 21.43 -21.63 10.36
CA ASP A 209 20.81 -22.91 10.72
C ASP A 209 20.42 -23.68 9.44
N ALA A 210 19.86 -23.01 8.43
CA ALA A 210 19.50 -23.63 7.15
C ALA A 210 20.73 -24.20 6.41
N LEU A 211 21.81 -23.42 6.30
CA LEU A 211 23.09 -23.90 5.74
C LEU A 211 23.61 -25.15 6.48
N ARG A 212 23.47 -25.19 7.81
CA ARG A 212 23.85 -26.36 8.63
C ARG A 212 22.92 -27.55 8.46
N GLY A 213 21.65 -27.33 8.12
CA GLY A 213 20.72 -28.37 7.68
C GLY A 213 21.21 -29.08 6.42
N HIS A 214 21.74 -28.31 5.46
CA HIS A 214 22.41 -28.80 4.24
C HIS A 214 23.86 -29.28 4.45
N GLY A 215 24.33 -29.38 5.70
CA GLY A 215 25.68 -29.84 6.03
C GLY A 215 26.81 -28.83 5.74
N ILE A 216 26.49 -27.60 5.32
CA ILE A 216 27.44 -26.50 5.15
C ILE A 216 27.71 -25.87 6.52
N VAL A 217 28.97 -25.52 6.81
CA VAL A 217 29.35 -24.80 8.03
C VAL A 217 29.65 -23.34 7.68
N PRO A 218 28.79 -22.37 8.05
CA PRO A 218 29.03 -20.95 7.80
C PRO A 218 30.32 -20.46 8.46
N GLY A 219 31.11 -19.67 7.73
CA GLY A 219 32.39 -19.13 8.24
C GLY A 219 33.14 -18.29 7.20
N PRO A 220 34.24 -17.60 7.60
CA PRO A 220 34.90 -16.58 6.77
C PRO A 220 35.28 -17.05 5.36
N THR A 221 35.68 -18.32 5.22
CA THR A 221 36.03 -18.94 3.94
C THR A 221 34.91 -18.93 2.88
N MET A 222 33.66 -18.65 3.26
CA MET A 222 32.52 -18.56 2.34
C MET A 222 32.31 -17.16 1.72
N THR A 223 32.88 -16.09 2.26
CA THR A 223 32.77 -14.75 1.64
C THR A 223 33.78 -14.55 0.50
N GLY A 224 34.76 -15.44 0.37
CA GLY A 224 35.92 -15.25 -0.50
C GLY A 224 36.91 -14.19 -0.01
N VAL A 225 36.67 -13.58 1.17
CA VAL A 225 37.62 -12.68 1.82
C VAL A 225 38.65 -13.54 2.55
N ASP A 226 39.89 -13.46 2.09
CA ASP A 226 41.03 -14.04 2.79
C ASP A 226 41.33 -13.21 4.05
N ASP A 227 41.29 -13.83 5.23
CA ASP A 227 41.60 -13.18 6.52
C ASP A 227 43.07 -12.71 6.63
N SER A 228 43.88 -12.88 5.57
CA SER A 228 45.25 -12.36 5.48
C SER A 228 45.39 -11.13 4.56
N GLN A 229 45.10 -9.92 5.10
CA GLN A 229 45.95 -8.69 5.00
C GLN A 229 45.64 -7.68 6.11
#